data_AF-A0A4C1VT57-F1
#
_entry.id   AF-A0A4C1VT57-F1
#
_cell.length_a   1.000
_cell.length_b   1.000
_cell.length_c   1.000
_cell.angle_alpha   90.00
_cell.angle_beta   90.00
_cell.angle_gamma   90.00
#
_symmetry.space_group_name_H-M   'P 1'
#
loop_
_entity.id
_entity.type
_entity.pdbx_description
1 polymer ?
#
loop_
_entity_poly.entity_id
_entity_poly.type
_entity_poly.pdbx_seq_one_letter_code
_entity_poly.pdbx_strand_id
1 'polypeptide(L)'
;MLKRFYELRNEIADFMQIKNKPLSELSDPKWICDLAFLVDLTGYLNDLNLKLQKQGQLVNDLYSHLKAFQNKIRLWRHRCCLVTVTISPRSAYENIAYAQYAEELKLLSEQFSNRFSDFKNMEDCFNLFATPTKSNVQNAPIHLQMELIEIQENSLLKSKFEDVELCDFYKKYLEEDHFPQLRKFAKD
;
A
#
# COMPACT_ATOMS: atom_id res chain seq x y z
N MET A 1 -2.46 5.54 19.93
CA MET A 1 -2.57 5.03 21.30
C MET A 1 -1.35 4.17 21.68
N LEU A 2 -1.07 3.08 20.96
CA LEU A 2 0.08 2.20 21.25
C LEU A 2 1.43 2.92 21.22
N LYS A 3 1.68 3.78 20.23
CA LYS A 3 2.91 4.59 20.16
C LYS A 3 3.17 5.38 21.45
N ARG A 4 2.15 6.09 21.94
CA ARG A 4 2.24 6.87 23.18
C ARG A 4 2.46 5.99 24.41
N PHE A 5 1.84 4.80 24.45
CA PHE A 5 2.08 3.84 25.52
C PHE A 5 3.55 3.35 25.51
N TYR A 6 4.08 3.02 24.33
CA TYR A 6 5.47 2.57 24.19
C TYR A 6 6.49 3.66 24.57
N GLU A 7 6.24 4.91 24.16
CA GLU A 7 7.07 6.06 24.49
C GLU A 7 7.10 6.33 26.01
N LEU A 8 5.97 6.15 26.70
CA LEU A 8 5.82 6.39 28.15
C LEU A 8 5.99 5.14 29.00
N ARG A 9 6.52 4.05 28.45
CA ARG A 9 6.52 2.73 29.14
C ARG A 9 7.29 2.76 30.45
N ASN A 10 8.35 3.55 30.55
CA ASN A 10 9.16 3.64 31.78
C ASN A 10 8.37 4.38 32.87
N GLU A 11 7.75 5.51 32.52
CA GLU A 11 6.91 6.30 33.42
C GLU A 11 5.67 5.52 33.86
N ILE A 12 5.09 4.71 32.97
CA ILE A 12 3.99 3.79 33.29
C ILE A 12 4.47 2.71 34.26
N ALA A 13 5.66 2.12 34.03
CA ALA A 13 6.24 1.14 34.94
C ALA A 13 6.46 1.73 36.34
N ASP A 14 7.06 2.92 36.43
CA ASP A 14 7.30 3.64 37.69
C ASP A 14 6.00 3.94 38.43
N PHE A 15 5.00 4.46 37.72
CA PHE A 15 3.68 4.74 38.28
C PHE A 15 3.03 3.48 38.85
N MET A 16 3.12 2.37 38.12
CA MET A 16 2.55 1.08 38.52
C MET A 16 3.27 0.47 39.73
N GLN A 17 4.59 0.66 39.84
CA GLN A 17 5.36 0.32 41.04
C GLN A 17 4.89 1.12 42.27
N ILE A 18 4.73 2.44 42.14
CA ILE A 18 4.22 3.31 43.22
C ILE A 18 2.83 2.86 43.69
N LYS A 19 2.01 2.31 42.79
CA LYS A 19 0.68 1.77 43.10
C LYS A 19 0.71 0.34 43.66
N ASN A 20 1.89 -0.23 43.94
CA ASN A 20 2.09 -1.62 44.35
C ASN A 20 1.46 -2.63 43.38
N LYS A 21 1.49 -2.32 42.08
CA LYS A 21 0.99 -3.17 40.98
C LYS A 21 2.03 -3.29 39.87
N PRO A 22 3.20 -3.90 40.13
CA PRO A 22 4.27 -3.98 39.13
C PRO A 22 3.80 -4.69 37.85
N LEU A 23 4.19 -4.15 36.69
CA LEU A 23 3.97 -4.77 35.38
C LEU A 23 5.26 -5.47 34.96
N SER A 24 5.34 -6.78 35.15
CA SER A 24 6.52 -7.60 34.79
C SER A 24 6.87 -7.52 33.31
N GLU A 25 5.87 -7.31 32.46
CA GLU A 25 5.95 -7.21 31.01
C GLU A 25 6.83 -6.03 30.56
N LEU A 26 6.81 -4.92 31.31
CA LEU A 26 7.60 -3.73 30.99
C LEU A 26 9.09 -3.91 31.33
N SER A 27 9.46 -5.02 31.96
CA SER A 27 10.83 -5.44 32.22
C SER A 27 11.28 -6.61 31.35
N ASP A 28 10.38 -7.22 30.57
CA ASP A 28 10.69 -8.34 29.68
C ASP A 28 11.16 -7.82 28.30
N PRO A 29 12.43 -8.04 27.91
CA PRO A 29 12.95 -7.61 26.62
C PRO A 29 12.17 -8.16 25.43
N LYS A 30 11.63 -9.39 25.54
CA LYS A 30 10.83 -10.00 24.48
C LYS A 30 9.52 -9.24 24.31
N TRP A 31 8.81 -9.02 25.41
CA TRP A 31 7.54 -8.30 25.38
C TRP A 31 7.70 -6.86 24.84
N ILE A 32 8.78 -6.17 25.22
CA ILE A 32 9.09 -4.84 24.70
C ILE A 32 9.35 -4.88 23.18
N CYS A 33 10.03 -5.92 22.68
CA CYS A 33 10.25 -6.12 21.25
C CYS A 33 8.93 -6.37 20.51
N ASP A 34 8.07 -7.25 21.04
CA ASP A 34 6.75 -7.54 20.47
C ASP A 34 5.88 -6.28 20.43
N LEU A 35 5.88 -5.48 21.50
CA LEU A 35 5.17 -4.20 21.55
C LEU A 35 5.73 -3.21 20.52
N ALA A 36 7.06 -3.11 20.37
CA ALA A 36 7.68 -2.23 19.39
C ALA A 36 7.25 -2.60 17.96
N PHE A 37 7.27 -3.90 17.63
CA PHE A 37 6.79 -4.41 16.35
C PHE A 37 5.32 -4.02 16.10
N LEU A 38 4.44 -4.19 17.09
CA LEU A 38 3.03 -3.80 16.97
C LEU A 38 2.84 -2.30 16.82
N VAL A 39 3.63 -1.47 17.52
CA VAL A 39 3.59 -0.01 17.39
C VAL A 39 3.93 0.41 15.97
N ASP A 40 5.00 -0.15 15.40
CA ASP A 40 5.42 0.13 14.03
C ASP A 40 4.36 -0.34 13.03
N LEU A 41 3.90 -1.58 13.15
CA LEU A 41 2.92 -2.15 12.23
C LEU A 41 1.60 -1.37 12.22
N THR A 42 1.08 -1.03 13.40
CA THR A 42 -0.15 -0.23 13.53
C THR A 42 0.05 1.20 13.06
N GLY A 43 1.25 1.77 13.23
CA GLY A 43 1.64 3.05 12.64
C GLY A 43 1.56 3.01 11.10
N TYR A 44 2.17 2.02 10.48
CA TYR A 44 2.14 1.88 9.02
C TYR A 44 0.72 1.61 8.47
N LEU A 45 -0.09 0.83 9.18
CA LEU A 45 -1.50 0.61 8.84
C LEU A 45 -2.31 1.91 8.93
N ASN A 46 -2.07 2.73 9.96
CA ASN A 46 -2.71 4.02 10.10
C ASN A 46 -2.30 4.98 8.97
N ASP A 47 -1.01 5.01 8.60
CA ASP A 47 -0.52 5.82 7.47
C ASP A 47 -1.19 5.42 6.15
N LEU A 48 -1.35 4.11 5.91
CA LEU A 48 -2.11 3.62 4.75
C LEU A 48 -3.58 4.07 4.85
N ASN A 49 -4.22 3.89 5.99
CA ASN A 49 -5.62 4.26 6.18
C ASN A 49 -5.85 5.75 5.91
N LEU A 50 -4.99 6.63 6.42
CA LEU A 50 -5.05 8.08 6.14
C LEU A 50 -4.88 8.38 4.64
N LYS A 51 -4.00 7.64 3.95
CA LYS A 51 -3.82 7.77 2.50
C LYS A 51 -5.02 7.27 1.70
N LEU A 52 -5.79 6.32 2.21
CA LEU A 52 -6.99 5.81 1.52
C LEU A 52 -8.24 6.65 1.81
N GLN A 53 -8.25 7.39 2.92
CA GLN A 53 -9.36 8.26 3.31
C GLN A 53 -9.26 9.68 2.73
N LYS A 54 -8.17 10.01 2.04
CA LYS A 54 -7.98 11.34 1.46
C LYS A 54 -9.00 11.56 0.35
N GLN A 55 -9.67 12.71 0.37
CA GLN A 55 -10.67 13.04 -0.66
C GLN A 55 -10.00 13.42 -1.98
N GLY A 56 -10.72 13.21 -3.08
CA GLY A 56 -10.29 13.58 -4.44
C GLY A 56 -9.29 12.61 -5.08
N GLN A 57 -9.13 11.41 -4.52
CA GLN A 57 -8.28 10.37 -5.11
C GLN A 57 -9.04 9.56 -6.17
N LEU A 58 -8.31 9.17 -7.21
CA LEU A 58 -8.81 8.24 -8.22
C LEU A 58 -8.62 6.80 -7.74
N VAL A 59 -9.38 5.87 -8.31
CA VAL A 59 -9.31 4.45 -7.94
C VAL A 59 -7.91 3.87 -8.18
N ASN A 60 -7.22 4.30 -9.24
CA ASN A 60 -5.83 3.92 -9.52
C ASN A 60 -4.83 4.49 -8.50
N ASP A 61 -5.11 5.64 -7.88
CA ASP A 61 -4.30 6.21 -6.80
C ASP A 61 -4.43 5.36 -5.54
N LEU A 62 -5.66 4.99 -5.18
CA LEU A 62 -5.96 4.11 -4.06
C LEU A 62 -5.27 2.76 -4.24
N TYR A 63 -5.37 2.17 -5.44
CA TYR A 63 -4.68 0.92 -5.77
C TYR A 63 -3.17 1.04 -5.68
N SER A 64 -2.60 2.16 -6.15
CA SER A 64 -1.16 2.43 -6.04
C SER A 64 -0.69 2.50 -4.58
N HIS A 65 -1.48 3.10 -3.69
CA HIS A 65 -1.19 3.10 -2.25
C HIS A 65 -1.21 1.70 -1.64
N LEU A 66 -2.19 0.86 -2.02
CA LEU A 66 -2.27 -0.54 -1.60
C LEU A 66 -1.06 -1.34 -2.08
N LYS A 67 -0.71 -1.25 -3.37
CA LYS A 67 0.42 -1.95 -3.98
C LYS A 67 1.75 -1.54 -3.34
N ALA A 68 1.94 -0.25 -3.09
CA ALA A 68 3.11 0.26 -2.37
C ALA A 68 3.20 -0.32 -0.95
N PHE A 69 2.09 -0.41 -0.23
CA PHE A 69 2.06 -1.00 1.12
C PHE A 69 2.37 -2.50 1.11
N GLN A 70 1.80 -3.27 0.19
CA GLN A 70 2.13 -4.70 0.04
C GLN A 70 3.62 -4.92 -0.26
N ASN A 71 4.21 -4.08 -1.11
CA ASN A 71 5.66 -4.13 -1.37
C ASN A 71 6.51 -3.79 -0.14
N LYS A 72 6.06 -2.84 0.69
CA LYS A 72 6.71 -2.56 1.98
C LYS A 72 6.64 -3.76 2.93
N ILE A 73 5.49 -4.42 3.05
CA ILE A 73 5.35 -5.64 3.85
C ILE A 73 6.34 -6.72 3.40
N ARG A 74 6.44 -6.96 2.08
CA ARG A 74 7.40 -7.92 1.51
C ARG A 74 8.84 -7.56 1.87
N LEU A 75 9.20 -6.28 1.81
CA LEU A 75 10.53 -5.80 2.19
C LEU A 75 10.81 -6.00 3.69
N TRP A 76 9.87 -5.65 4.56
CA TRP A 76 10.02 -5.83 6.01
C TRP A 76 10.14 -7.30 6.38
N ARG A 77 9.35 -8.17 5.74
CA ARG A 77 9.45 -9.61 5.91
C ARG A 77 10.84 -10.12 5.51
N HIS A 78 11.31 -9.72 4.33
CA HIS A 78 12.63 -10.12 3.86
C HIS A 78 13.73 -9.71 4.85
N ARG A 79 13.65 -8.50 5.42
CA ARG A 79 14.58 -8.04 6.46
C ARG A 79 14.52 -8.91 7.71
N CYS A 80 13.32 -9.28 8.19
CA CYS A 80 13.19 -10.20 9.33
C CYS A 80 13.87 -11.54 9.04
N CYS A 81 13.65 -12.11 7.86
CA CYS A 81 14.30 -13.36 7.46
C CYS A 81 15.84 -13.23 7.36
N LEU A 82 16.36 -12.13 6.83
CA LEU A 82 17.81 -11.90 6.77
C LEU A 82 18.42 -11.84 8.17
N VAL A 83 17.77 -11.16 9.12
CA VAL A 83 18.21 -11.11 10.51
C VAL A 83 18.25 -12.51 11.11
N THR A 84 17.21 -13.34 10.90
CA THR A 84 17.21 -14.74 11.37
C THR A 84 18.32 -15.61 10.77
N VAL A 85 18.75 -15.32 9.53
CA VAL A 85 19.78 -16.10 8.82
C VAL A 85 21.20 -15.64 9.17
N THR A 86 21.39 -14.34 9.42
CA THR A 86 22.73 -13.73 9.59
C THR A 86 23.21 -13.79 11.05
N ILE A 87 22.30 -13.88 12.03
CA ILE A 87 22.65 -13.98 13.45
C ILE A 87 23.10 -15.42 13.80
N SER A 88 24.40 -15.68 13.67
CA SER A 88 25.16 -16.71 14.42
C SER A 88 25.09 -16.40 15.93
N PRO A 89 25.14 -17.38 16.85
CA PRO A 89 24.28 -17.54 18.05
C PRO A 89 24.34 -16.38 19.06
N ARG A 90 23.88 -15.21 18.67
CA ARG A 90 23.29 -14.22 19.56
C ARG A 90 21.86 -14.67 19.84
N SER A 91 21.47 -14.47 21.10
CA SER A 91 20.39 -15.15 21.82
C SER A 91 19.31 -15.84 20.97
N ALA A 92 19.06 -17.12 21.23
CA ALA A 92 18.01 -17.90 20.54
C ALA A 92 16.64 -17.19 20.53
N TYR A 93 16.39 -16.31 21.51
CA TYR A 93 15.19 -15.49 21.64
C TYR A 93 14.99 -14.48 20.52
N GLU A 94 16.03 -13.72 20.12
CA GLU A 94 15.91 -12.73 19.03
C GLU A 94 15.58 -13.43 17.70
N ASN A 95 16.22 -14.57 17.42
CA ASN A 95 15.94 -15.36 16.22
C ASN A 95 14.50 -15.89 16.16
N ILE A 96 13.94 -16.34 17.29
CA ILE A 96 12.54 -16.80 17.35
C ILE A 96 11.56 -15.63 17.10
N ALA A 97 11.82 -14.47 17.69
CA ALA A 97 10.96 -13.29 17.53
C ALA A 97 10.90 -12.80 16.07
N TYR A 98 12.04 -12.65 15.39
CA TYR A 98 12.05 -12.23 13.98
C TYR A 98 11.41 -13.26 13.04
N ALA A 99 11.53 -14.55 13.32
CA ALA A 99 10.82 -15.59 12.57
C ALA A 99 9.30 -15.47 12.72
N GLN A 100 8.83 -15.20 13.95
CA GLN A 100 7.41 -14.95 14.22
C GLN A 100 6.92 -13.70 13.48
N TYR A 101 7.65 -12.58 13.55
CA TYR A 101 7.28 -11.35 12.84
C TYR A 101 7.24 -11.53 11.33
N ALA A 102 8.16 -12.32 10.76
CA ALA A 102 8.15 -12.64 9.35
C ALA A 102 6.90 -13.42 8.92
N GLU A 103 6.39 -14.31 9.77
CA GLU A 103 5.16 -15.05 9.50
C GLU A 103 3.92 -14.15 9.67
N GLU A 104 3.88 -13.28 10.67
CA GLU A 104 2.78 -12.30 10.81
C GLU A 104 2.71 -11.36 9.59
N LEU A 105 3.86 -10.88 9.11
CA LEU A 105 3.93 -10.04 7.90
C LEU A 105 3.50 -10.79 6.64
N LYS A 106 3.79 -12.10 6.55
CA LYS A 106 3.28 -12.95 5.46
C LYS A 106 1.76 -13.02 5.50
N LEU A 107 1.20 -13.40 6.65
CA LEU A 107 -0.25 -13.54 6.82
C LEU A 107 -0.94 -12.22 6.49
N LEU A 108 -0.40 -11.09 6.98
CA LEU A 108 -0.92 -9.77 6.63
C LEU A 108 -0.88 -9.52 5.11
N SER A 109 0.23 -9.82 4.43
CA SER A 109 0.33 -9.67 2.98
C SER A 109 -0.70 -10.53 2.23
N GLU A 110 -0.98 -11.75 2.71
CA GLU A 110 -1.99 -12.65 2.14
C GLU A 110 -3.39 -12.10 2.36
N GLN A 111 -3.70 -11.60 3.57
CA GLN A 111 -4.99 -10.96 3.87
C GLN A 111 -5.24 -9.74 2.97
N PHE A 112 -4.23 -8.90 2.75
CA PHE A 112 -4.34 -7.80 1.79
C PHE A 112 -4.58 -8.29 0.36
N SER A 113 -3.86 -9.33 -0.07
CA SER A 113 -4.02 -9.89 -1.42
C SER A 113 -5.42 -10.46 -1.65
N ASN A 114 -5.97 -11.14 -0.64
CA ASN A 114 -7.31 -11.71 -0.70
C ASN A 114 -8.39 -10.64 -0.63
N ARG A 115 -8.26 -9.66 0.28
CA ARG A 115 -9.24 -8.59 0.45
C ARG A 115 -9.34 -7.67 -0.76
N PHE A 116 -8.23 -7.45 -1.47
CA PHE A 116 -8.15 -6.55 -2.62
C PHE A 116 -7.93 -7.30 -3.95
N SER A 117 -8.41 -8.55 -4.04
CA SER A 117 -8.30 -9.37 -5.26
C SER A 117 -8.95 -8.71 -6.46
N ASP A 118 -10.09 -8.04 -6.27
CA ASP A 118 -10.84 -7.42 -7.35
C ASP A 118 -10.05 -6.27 -7.99
N PHE A 119 -9.38 -5.47 -7.17
CA PHE A 119 -8.48 -4.42 -7.65
C PHE A 119 -7.31 -5.00 -8.45
N LYS A 120 -6.79 -6.16 -8.04
CA LYS A 120 -5.74 -6.85 -8.80
C LYS A 120 -6.25 -7.33 -10.17
N ASN A 121 -7.50 -7.80 -10.23
CA ASN A 121 -8.12 -8.20 -11.50
C ASN A 121 -8.39 -6.99 -12.43
N MET A 122 -8.51 -5.79 -11.86
CA MET A 122 -8.69 -4.52 -12.58
C MET A 122 -7.37 -3.79 -12.88
N GLU A 123 -6.21 -4.37 -12.53
CA GLU A 123 -4.91 -3.71 -12.67
C GLU A 123 -4.65 -3.23 -14.11
N ASP A 124 -5.00 -4.03 -15.11
CA ASP A 124 -4.85 -3.66 -16.51
C ASP A 124 -5.76 -2.48 -16.90
N CYS A 125 -6.98 -2.43 -16.36
CA CYS A 125 -7.89 -1.30 -16.56
C CYS A 125 -7.32 -0.02 -15.93
N PHE A 126 -6.79 -0.10 -14.70
CA PHE A 126 -6.16 1.05 -14.04
C PHE A 126 -4.93 1.54 -14.80
N ASN A 127 -4.11 0.62 -15.32
CA ASN A 127 -2.93 0.98 -16.12
C ASN A 127 -3.33 1.65 -17.44
N LEU A 128 -4.35 1.12 -18.13
CA LEU A 128 -4.89 1.71 -19.36
C LEU A 128 -5.45 3.11 -19.08
N PHE A 129 -6.24 3.27 -18.01
CA PHE A 129 -6.76 4.56 -17.57
C PHE A 129 -5.65 5.56 -17.23
N ALA A 130 -4.61 5.12 -16.51
CA ALA A 130 -3.51 5.97 -16.10
C ALA A 130 -2.52 6.30 -17.22
N THR A 131 -2.48 5.52 -18.30
CA THR A 131 -1.51 5.68 -19.40
C THR A 131 -2.06 5.34 -20.80
N PRO A 132 -3.19 5.92 -21.22
CA PRO A 132 -3.83 5.58 -22.51
C PRO A 132 -2.96 5.91 -23.72
N THR A 133 -2.07 6.90 -23.59
CA THR A 133 -1.14 7.35 -24.64
C THR A 133 0.07 6.42 -24.83
N LYS A 134 0.29 5.46 -23.93
CA LYS A 134 1.44 4.54 -23.91
C LYS A 134 1.03 3.07 -23.73
N SER A 135 -0.27 2.79 -23.59
CA SER A 135 -0.79 1.45 -23.37
C SER A 135 -0.64 0.55 -24.60
N ASN A 136 -0.39 -0.74 -24.38
CA ASN A 136 -0.38 -1.71 -25.48
C ASN A 136 -1.81 -1.94 -26.02
N VAL A 137 -2.09 -1.40 -27.21
CA VAL A 137 -3.39 -1.50 -27.88
C VAL A 137 -3.83 -2.95 -28.09
N GLN A 138 -2.90 -3.87 -28.40
CA GLN A 138 -3.25 -5.28 -28.67
C GLN A 138 -3.81 -6.00 -27.43
N ASN A 139 -3.40 -5.57 -26.24
CA ASN A 139 -3.84 -6.16 -24.98
C ASN A 139 -5.05 -5.43 -24.37
N ALA A 140 -5.47 -4.30 -24.96
CA ALA A 140 -6.62 -3.53 -24.48
C ALA A 140 -7.95 -4.20 -24.88
N PRO A 141 -9.05 -3.93 -24.16
CA PRO A 141 -10.39 -4.36 -24.56
C PRO A 141 -10.71 -3.94 -26.01
N ILE A 142 -11.25 -4.86 -26.80
CA ILE A 142 -11.47 -4.69 -28.26
C ILE A 142 -12.20 -3.38 -28.59
N HIS A 143 -13.22 -3.03 -27.80
CA HIS A 143 -14.02 -1.84 -28.01
C HIS A 143 -13.27 -0.51 -27.78
N LEU A 144 -12.11 -0.53 -27.12
CA LEU A 144 -11.27 0.65 -26.88
C LEU A 144 -10.12 0.79 -27.89
N GLN A 145 -9.77 -0.27 -28.62
CA GLN A 145 -8.53 -0.32 -29.39
C GLN A 145 -8.43 0.76 -30.48
N MET A 146 -9.53 1.00 -31.21
CA MET A 146 -9.56 2.01 -32.28
C MET A 146 -9.37 3.42 -31.72
N GLU A 147 -10.11 3.79 -30.68
CA GLU A 147 -9.98 5.09 -30.01
C GLU A 147 -8.59 5.28 -29.37
N LEU A 148 -8.00 4.22 -28.83
CA LEU A 148 -6.64 4.26 -28.29
C LEU A 148 -5.60 4.55 -29.38
N ILE A 149 -5.73 3.97 -30.57
CA ILE A 149 -4.85 4.28 -31.70
C ILE A 149 -4.96 5.76 -32.05
N GLU A 150 -6.17 6.30 -32.13
CA GLU A 150 -6.40 7.71 -32.45
C GLU A 150 -5.79 8.66 -31.40
N ILE A 151 -5.94 8.36 -30.11
CA ILE A 151 -5.26 9.14 -29.04
C ILE A 151 -3.75 9.01 -29.16
N GLN A 152 -3.23 7.81 -29.43
CA GLN A 152 -1.80 7.58 -29.52
C GLN A 152 -1.18 8.26 -30.75
N GLU A 153 -1.89 8.42 -31.85
CA GLU A 153 -1.36 9.13 -33.02
C GLU A 153 -1.64 10.64 -33.01
N ASN A 154 -2.38 11.13 -32.02
CA ASN A 154 -2.67 12.56 -31.88
C ASN A 154 -1.66 13.27 -30.96
N SER A 155 -0.74 14.02 -31.58
CA SER A 155 0.31 14.76 -30.86
C SER A 155 -0.22 15.82 -29.89
N LEU A 156 -1.36 16.46 -30.20
CA LEU A 156 -1.99 17.45 -29.33
C LEU A 156 -2.56 16.78 -28.09
N LEU A 157 -3.29 15.66 -28.23
CA LEU A 157 -3.84 14.91 -27.10
C LEU A 157 -2.73 14.33 -26.22
N LYS A 158 -1.64 13.83 -26.81
CA LYS A 158 -0.46 13.39 -26.06
C LYS A 158 0.15 14.52 -25.22
N SER A 159 0.35 15.70 -25.80
CA SER A 159 0.84 16.87 -25.05
C SER A 159 -0.13 17.24 -23.93
N LYS A 160 -1.43 17.33 -24.22
CA LYS A 160 -2.44 17.68 -23.21
C LYS A 160 -2.50 16.69 -22.06
N PHE A 161 -2.34 15.41 -22.34
CA PHE A 161 -2.29 14.37 -21.32
C PHE A 161 -1.16 14.59 -20.30
N GLU A 162 -0.01 15.10 -20.74
CA GLU A 162 1.13 15.39 -19.86
C GLU A 162 0.96 16.70 -19.07
N ASP A 163 0.17 17.64 -19.62
CA ASP A 163 -0.01 18.99 -19.06
C ASP A 163 -1.15 19.10 -18.03
N VAL A 164 -2.07 18.13 -17.94
CA VAL A 164 -3.31 18.25 -17.16
C VAL A 164 -3.55 17.06 -16.24
N GLU A 165 -4.41 17.25 -15.24
CA GLU A 165 -4.84 16.14 -14.38
C GLU A 165 -5.64 15.10 -15.17
N LEU A 166 -5.53 13.83 -14.77
CA LEU A 166 -6.10 12.70 -15.49
C LEU A 166 -7.62 12.85 -15.72
N CYS A 167 -8.35 13.25 -14.69
CA CYS A 167 -9.79 13.50 -14.79
C CYS A 167 -10.12 14.64 -15.78
N ASP A 168 -9.30 15.67 -15.81
CA ASP A 168 -9.49 16.80 -16.73
C ASP A 168 -9.19 16.40 -18.17
N PHE A 169 -8.19 15.55 -18.40
CA PHE A 169 -7.93 14.97 -19.72
C PHE A 169 -9.18 14.28 -20.29
N TYR A 170 -9.73 13.32 -19.55
CA TYR A 170 -10.92 12.57 -20.00
C TYR A 170 -12.19 13.43 -20.12
N LYS A 171 -12.34 14.44 -19.26
CA LYS A 171 -13.56 15.27 -19.26
C LYS A 171 -13.53 16.39 -20.30
N LYS A 172 -12.40 17.09 -20.44
CA LYS A 172 -12.30 18.35 -21.18
C LYS A 172 -11.66 18.19 -22.56
N TYR A 173 -10.78 17.21 -22.75
CA TYR A 173 -9.98 17.09 -23.98
C TYR A 173 -10.37 15.90 -24.86
N LEU A 174 -11.01 14.88 -24.30
CA LEU A 174 -11.66 13.84 -25.09
C LEU A 174 -13.08 14.26 -25.44
N GLU A 175 -13.31 14.51 -26.73
CA GLU A 175 -14.62 14.84 -27.28
C GLU A 175 -15.54 13.61 -27.27
N GLU A 176 -16.81 13.77 -26.88
CA GLU A 176 -17.75 12.64 -26.75
C GLU A 176 -18.04 11.96 -28.09
N ASP A 177 -18.12 12.74 -29.15
CA ASP A 177 -18.47 12.25 -30.48
C ASP A 177 -17.33 11.45 -31.12
N HIS A 178 -16.08 11.74 -30.73
CA HIS A 178 -14.88 11.10 -31.27
C HIS A 178 -14.34 9.98 -30.36
N PHE A 179 -14.48 10.11 -29.04
CA PHE A 179 -13.97 9.14 -28.06
C PHE A 179 -15.04 8.63 -27.07
N PRO A 180 -16.21 8.15 -27.55
CA PRO A 180 -17.31 7.76 -26.69
C PRO A 180 -16.96 6.58 -25.75
N GLN A 181 -16.17 5.60 -26.23
CA GLN A 181 -15.86 4.40 -25.45
C GLN A 181 -14.87 4.71 -24.33
N LEU A 182 -13.82 5.49 -24.60
CA LEU A 182 -12.84 5.88 -23.60
C LEU A 182 -13.42 6.82 -22.54
N ARG A 183 -14.32 7.74 -22.94
CA ARG A 183 -15.03 8.58 -21.96
C ARG A 183 -15.99 7.77 -21.09
N LYS A 184 -16.61 6.72 -21.63
CA LYS A 184 -17.44 5.80 -20.86
C LYS A 184 -16.58 5.00 -19.88
N PHE A 185 -15.51 4.39 -20.39
CA PHE A 185 -14.54 3.62 -19.59
C PHE A 185 -13.96 4.42 -18.42
N ALA A 186 -13.67 5.72 -18.62
CA ALA A 186 -13.15 6.60 -17.57
C ALA A 186 -14.16 6.95 -16.45
N LYS A 187 -15.46 6.66 -16.64
CA LYS A 187 -16.52 6.92 -15.66
C LYS A 187 -16.89 5.67 -14.85
N ASP A 188 -16.55 4.49 -15.36
CA ASP A 188 -16.84 3.17 -14.77
C ASP A 188 -15.78 2.77 -13.72
#